data_AF-A0A1F3VGS7-F1
#
_entry.id   AF-A0A1F3VGS7-F1
#
_cell.length_a   1.000
_cell.length_b   1.000
_cell.length_c   1.000
_cell.angle_alpha   90.00
_cell.angle_beta   90.00
_cell.angle_gamma   90.00
#
_symmetry.space_group_name_H-M   'P 1'
#
loop_
_entity.id
_entity.type
_entity.pdbx_description
1 polymer ?
#
loop_
_entity_poly.entity_id
_entity_poly.type
_entity_poly.pdbx_seq_one_letter_code
_entity_poly.pdbx_strand_id
1 'polypeptide(L)'
;MGGGSRFLSLVTDSKKEITKKDDIKILNKTISYFHNNNEQNRMQYYKFVDSVVPIGSGATEAACKVLVKERMCKSGMRWKQEGAKIILLTRSLRQTKDRWGQFWSKVNQYGFNDGGIVHYLRVTPYFIGIGKLSCAKTYSKI
;
A
#
# COMPACT_ATOMS: atom_id res chain seq x y z
N MET A 1 29.99 -4.58 1.37
CA MET A 1 29.62 -3.31 2.07
C MET A 1 28.56 -2.62 1.23
N GLY A 2 27.35 -2.47 1.74
CA GLY A 2 26.21 -1.91 0.98
C GLY A 2 26.17 -0.38 1.00
N GLY A 3 25.27 0.23 0.23
CA GLY A 3 25.10 1.69 0.21
C GLY A 3 24.76 2.29 1.59
N GLY A 4 24.04 1.55 2.44
CA GLY A 4 23.69 1.97 3.80
C GLY A 4 24.89 2.22 4.72
N SER A 5 25.93 1.39 4.66
CA SER A 5 27.13 1.54 5.49
C SER A 5 27.98 2.75 5.08
N ARG A 6 28.02 3.07 3.77
CA ARG A 6 28.71 4.27 3.26
C ARG A 6 28.01 5.55 3.70
N PHE A 7 26.68 5.56 3.72
CA PHE A 7 25.95 6.73 4.22
C PHE A 7 26.20 6.96 5.71
N LEU A 8 26.21 5.90 6.52
CA LEU A 8 26.49 5.99 7.95
C LEU A 8 27.87 6.57 8.26
N SER A 9 28.91 6.20 7.51
CA SER A 9 30.25 6.78 7.71
C SER A 9 30.25 8.28 7.42
N LEU A 10 29.69 8.70 6.27
CA LEU A 10 29.62 10.10 5.87
C LEU A 10 28.86 10.98 6.86
N VAL A 11 27.73 10.49 7.36
CA VAL A 11 26.91 11.22 8.34
C VAL A 11 27.61 11.33 9.69
N THR A 12 28.35 10.29 10.08
CA THR A 12 29.13 10.30 11.32
C THR A 12 30.31 11.27 11.25
N ASP A 13 30.93 11.40 10.08
CA ASP A 13 32.00 12.38 9.85
C ASP A 13 31.47 13.82 9.90
N SER A 14 30.33 14.06 9.24
CA SER A 14 29.67 15.38 9.20
C SER A 14 29.15 15.85 10.55
N LYS A 15 28.88 14.92 11.48
CA LYS A 15 28.45 15.22 12.86
C LYS A 15 29.41 16.16 13.60
N LYS A 16 30.70 16.14 13.24
CA LYS A 16 31.75 16.93 13.91
C LYS A 16 31.62 18.44 13.64
N GLU A 17 30.94 18.83 12.57
CA GLU A 17 30.84 20.24 12.13
C GLU A 17 29.55 20.92 12.62
N ILE A 18 28.58 20.14 13.13
CA ILE A 18 27.27 20.66 13.53
C ILE A 18 27.29 21.03 15.01
N THR A 19 27.02 22.31 15.31
CA THR A 19 27.05 22.86 16.67
C THR A 19 25.66 23.11 17.27
N LYS A 20 24.61 23.16 16.44
CA LYS A 20 23.24 23.42 16.88
C LYS A 20 22.65 22.20 17.60
N LYS A 21 22.11 22.42 18.81
CA LYS A 21 21.60 21.36 19.69
C LYS A 21 20.43 20.57 19.09
N ASP A 22 19.51 21.25 18.40
CA ASP A 22 18.35 20.60 17.77
C ASP A 22 18.76 19.72 16.58
N ASP A 23 19.70 20.20 15.75
CA ASP A 23 20.23 19.46 14.61
C ASP A 23 21.00 18.22 15.07
N ILE A 24 21.81 18.33 16.14
CA ILE A 24 22.52 17.19 16.74
C ILE A 24 21.52 16.12 17.21
N LYS A 25 20.37 16.53 17.78
CA LYS A 25 19.34 15.58 18.24
C LYS A 25 18.71 14.84 17.06
N ILE A 26 18.35 15.55 15.99
CA ILE A 26 17.80 14.96 14.76
C ILE A 26 18.83 14.03 14.12
N LEU A 27 20.09 14.45 14.06
CA LEU A 27 21.18 13.67 13.49
C LEU A 27 21.41 12.37 14.27
N ASN A 28 21.47 12.42 15.60
CA ASN A 28 21.62 11.23 16.43
C ASN A 28 20.48 10.24 16.19
N LYS A 29 19.23 10.73 16.14
CA LYS A 29 18.06 9.88 15.84
C LYS A 29 18.17 9.24 14.45
N THR A 30 18.65 10.01 13.48
CA THR A 30 18.85 9.57 12.10
C THR A 30 19.93 8.49 12.01
N ILE A 31 21.07 8.69 12.67
CA ILE A 31 22.16 7.70 12.76
C ILE A 31 21.64 6.41 13.40
N SER A 32 20.98 6.49 14.55
CA SER A 32 20.44 5.30 15.23
C SER A 32 19.44 4.53 14.35
N TYR A 33 18.56 5.25 13.63
CA TYR A 33 17.63 4.63 12.71
C TYR A 33 18.35 3.87 11.58
N PHE A 34 19.31 4.52 10.91
CA PHE A 34 20.03 3.92 9.81
C PHE A 34 20.93 2.77 10.26
N HIS A 35 21.54 2.86 11.45
CA HIS A 35 22.35 1.81 12.05
C HIS A 35 21.52 0.54 12.26
N ASN A 36 20.42 0.65 13.02
CA ASN A 36 19.56 -0.49 13.35
C ASN A 36 18.97 -1.17 12.10
N ASN A 37 18.55 -0.38 11.10
CA ASN A 37 18.01 -0.94 9.86
C ASN A 37 19.09 -1.56 8.96
N ASN A 38 20.34 -1.06 9.02
CA ASN A 38 21.46 -1.63 8.29
C ASN A 38 21.91 -2.96 8.90
N GLU A 39 22.00 -3.04 10.24
CA GLU A 39 22.29 -4.30 10.96
C GLU A 39 21.23 -5.38 10.66
N GLN A 40 19.97 -4.99 10.56
CA GLN A 40 18.86 -5.89 10.22
C GLN A 40 18.75 -6.20 8.71
N ASN A 41 19.72 -5.80 7.88
CA ASN A 41 19.72 -5.99 6.43
C ASN A 41 18.49 -5.41 5.69
N ARG A 42 17.82 -4.41 6.25
CA ARG A 42 16.66 -3.74 5.62
C ARG A 42 17.03 -2.67 4.60
N MET A 43 18.32 -2.33 4.52
CA MET A 43 18.87 -1.25 3.68
C MET A 43 19.64 -1.75 2.45
N GLN A 44 19.25 -2.91 1.91
CA GLN A 44 19.89 -3.52 0.74
C GLN A 44 19.28 -2.96 -0.56
N TYR A 45 19.34 -1.63 -0.74
CA TYR A 45 18.68 -0.92 -1.85
C TYR A 45 19.02 -1.49 -3.23
N TYR A 46 20.28 -1.89 -3.46
CA TYR A 46 20.70 -2.50 -4.73
C TYR A 46 19.88 -3.76 -5.07
N LYS A 47 19.65 -4.65 -4.09
CA LYS A 47 18.85 -5.87 -4.30
C LYS A 47 17.40 -5.55 -4.65
N PHE A 48 16.86 -4.50 -4.05
CA PHE A 48 15.47 -4.11 -4.29
C PHE A 48 15.28 -3.42 -5.64
N VAL A 49 16.29 -2.69 -6.14
CA VAL A 49 16.29 -2.17 -7.50
C VAL A 49 16.30 -3.30 -8.52
N ASP A 50 17.15 -4.31 -8.32
CA ASP A 50 17.24 -5.48 -9.21
C ASP A 50 15.97 -6.33 -9.22
N SER A 51 15.23 -6.37 -8.10
CA SER A 51 13.98 -7.13 -7.98
C SER A 51 12.74 -6.37 -8.46
N VAL A 52 12.89 -5.18 -9.05
CA VAL A 52 11.79 -4.34 -9.59
C VAL A 52 10.63 -4.20 -8.60
N VAL A 53 10.97 -4.14 -7.31
CA VAL A 53 9.96 -3.97 -6.26
C VAL A 53 9.46 -2.52 -6.32
N PRO A 54 8.16 -2.25 -6.14
CA PRO A 54 7.66 -0.88 -6.05
C PRO A 54 8.09 -0.23 -4.73
N ILE A 55 9.34 0.22 -4.65
CA ILE A 55 9.94 0.95 -3.51
C ILE A 55 9.61 2.46 -3.62
N GLY A 56 9.11 2.89 -4.77
CA GLY A 56 8.64 4.25 -4.99
C GLY A 56 7.47 4.58 -4.06
N SER A 57 7.67 5.58 -3.20
CA SER A 57 6.63 6.07 -2.29
C SER A 57 5.39 6.54 -3.06
N GLY A 58 5.56 7.21 -4.21
CA GLY A 58 4.43 7.76 -4.97
C GLY A 58 3.40 6.71 -5.44
N ALA A 59 3.85 5.60 -6.04
CA ALA A 59 2.94 4.57 -6.53
C ALA A 59 2.23 3.83 -5.39
N THR A 60 2.95 3.56 -4.30
CA THR A 60 2.39 2.88 -3.12
C THR A 60 1.46 3.79 -2.32
N GLU A 61 1.80 5.06 -2.15
CA GLU A 61 0.95 6.07 -1.52
C GLU A 61 -0.32 6.33 -2.34
N ALA A 62 -0.20 6.44 -3.67
CA ALA A 62 -1.35 6.58 -4.56
C ALA A 62 -2.29 5.37 -4.46
N ALA A 63 -1.74 4.15 -4.45
CA ALA A 63 -2.53 2.94 -4.25
C ALA A 63 -3.25 2.94 -2.88
N CYS A 64 -2.56 3.28 -1.79
CA CYS A 64 -3.15 3.37 -0.46
C CYS A 64 -4.25 4.44 -0.38
N LYS A 65 -4.06 5.58 -1.05
CA LYS A 65 -5.05 6.66 -1.12
C LYS A 65 -6.33 6.17 -1.83
N VAL A 66 -6.19 5.52 -2.99
CA VAL A 66 -7.33 5.07 -3.80
C VAL A 66 -8.03 3.84 -3.20
N LEU A 67 -7.28 2.87 -2.70
CA LEU A 67 -7.85 1.64 -2.17
C LEU A 67 -8.49 1.84 -0.79
N VAL A 68 -7.76 2.49 0.13
CA VAL A 68 -8.15 2.62 1.53
C VAL A 68 -8.86 3.94 1.77
N LYS A 69 -8.19 5.07 1.55
CA LYS A 69 -8.65 6.39 2.02
C LYS A 69 -9.97 6.80 1.37
N GLU A 70 -10.13 6.58 0.06
CA GLU A 70 -11.35 6.92 -0.66
C GLU A 70 -12.60 6.17 -0.17
N ARG A 71 -12.45 4.95 0.37
CA ARG A 71 -13.60 4.13 0.77
C ARG A 71 -13.80 4.05 2.27
N MET A 72 -12.73 4.00 3.04
CA MET A 72 -12.79 3.74 4.48
C MET A 72 -12.97 5.03 5.30
N CYS A 73 -12.46 6.16 4.79
CA CYS A 73 -12.42 7.44 5.51
C CYS A 73 -13.53 8.42 5.11
N LYS A 74 -14.59 7.95 4.44
CA LYS A 74 -15.76 8.80 4.14
C LYS A 74 -16.65 8.95 5.38
N SER A 75 -17.39 10.07 5.45
CA SER A 75 -18.29 10.37 6.56
C SER A 75 -19.37 9.30 6.74
N GLY A 76 -19.74 9.02 8.00
CA GLY A 76 -20.81 8.09 8.36
C GLY A 76 -20.45 6.61 8.26
N MET A 77 -19.19 6.26 7.98
CA MET A 77 -18.79 4.87 7.79
C MET A 77 -18.31 4.21 9.09
N ARG A 78 -18.89 3.06 9.42
CA ARG A 78 -18.48 2.20 10.52
C ARG A 78 -18.14 0.83 9.96
N TRP A 79 -16.95 0.36 10.25
CA TRP A 79 -16.44 -0.90 9.72
C TRP A 79 -16.12 -1.86 10.85
N LYS A 80 -16.53 -3.12 10.69
CA LYS A 80 -15.93 -4.24 11.40
C LYS A 80 -14.72 -4.74 10.60
N GLN A 81 -13.72 -5.33 11.25
CA GLN A 81 -12.46 -5.74 10.62
C GLN A 81 -12.69 -6.68 9.42
N GLU A 82 -13.65 -7.59 9.56
CA GLU A 82 -14.02 -8.58 8.55
C GLU A 82 -14.59 -7.89 7.30
N GLY A 83 -15.54 -6.97 7.50
CA GLY A 83 -16.15 -6.21 6.41
C GLY A 83 -15.15 -5.28 5.71
N ALA A 84 -14.28 -4.62 6.49
CA ALA A 84 -13.18 -3.82 5.96
C ALA A 84 -12.27 -4.63 5.04
N LYS A 85 -11.83 -5.80 5.49
CA LYS A 85 -10.95 -6.70 4.75
C LYS A 85 -11.56 -7.10 3.40
N ILE A 86 -12.82 -7.50 3.39
CA ILE A 86 -13.50 -7.95 2.15
C ILE A 86 -13.64 -6.80 1.17
N ILE A 87 -14.06 -5.62 1.62
CA ILE A 87 -14.19 -4.45 0.75
C ILE A 87 -12.84 -4.05 0.15
N LEU A 88 -11.77 -4.06 0.94
CA LEU A 88 -10.42 -3.77 0.45
C LEU A 88 -9.96 -4.81 -0.58
N LEU A 89 -10.22 -6.11 -0.35
CA LEU A 89 -9.90 -7.19 -1.29
C LEU A 89 -10.67 -7.05 -2.61
N THR A 90 -11.97 -6.78 -2.55
CA THR A 90 -12.78 -6.57 -3.75
C THR A 90 -12.32 -5.35 -4.53
N ARG A 91 -11.96 -4.26 -3.84
CA ARG A 91 -11.41 -3.06 -4.49
C ARG A 91 -10.05 -3.30 -5.11
N SER A 92 -9.16 -4.06 -4.47
CA SER A 92 -7.85 -4.39 -5.03
C SER A 92 -7.97 -5.25 -6.29
N LEU A 93 -8.89 -6.21 -6.31
CA LEU A 93 -9.20 -7.01 -7.51
C LEU A 93 -9.73 -6.14 -8.66
N ARG A 94 -10.59 -5.15 -8.35
CA ARG A 94 -11.12 -4.21 -9.35
C ARG A 94 -10.05 -3.25 -9.89
N GLN A 95 -9.14 -2.78 -9.04
CA GLN A 95 -8.13 -1.79 -9.42
C GLN A 95 -6.97 -2.41 -10.20
N THR A 96 -6.71 -3.70 -10.01
CA THR A 96 -5.64 -4.40 -10.71
C THR A 96 -6.12 -4.85 -12.09
N LYS A 97 -5.37 -4.52 -13.14
CA LYS A 97 -5.69 -4.88 -14.52
C LYS A 97 -5.92 -6.40 -14.65
N ASP A 98 -6.96 -6.79 -15.38
CA ASP A 98 -7.34 -8.18 -15.72
C ASP A 98 -7.74 -9.11 -14.55
N ARG A 99 -7.48 -8.71 -13.29
CA ARG A 99 -7.80 -9.53 -12.10
C ARG A 99 -9.29 -9.62 -11.81
N TRP A 100 -10.05 -8.57 -12.11
CA TRP A 100 -11.51 -8.57 -11.95
C TRP A 100 -12.18 -9.59 -12.87
N GLY A 101 -11.74 -9.67 -14.13
CA GLY A 101 -12.24 -10.64 -15.09
C GLY A 101 -11.89 -12.08 -14.69
N GLN A 102 -10.64 -12.32 -14.27
CA GLN A 102 -10.19 -13.63 -13.76
C GLN A 102 -11.01 -14.09 -12.54
N PHE A 103 -11.31 -13.17 -11.63
CA PHE A 103 -12.14 -13.46 -10.47
C PHE A 103 -13.53 -13.97 -10.90
N TRP A 104 -14.23 -13.23 -11.76
CA TRP A 104 -15.56 -13.63 -12.24
C TRP A 104 -15.53 -14.90 -13.08
N SER A 105 -14.51 -15.09 -13.91
CA SER A 105 -14.34 -16.34 -14.67
C SER A 105 -14.27 -17.55 -13.74
N LYS A 106 -13.54 -17.44 -12.63
CA LYS A 106 -13.42 -18.51 -11.63
C LYS A 106 -14.73 -18.72 -10.87
N VAL A 107 -15.42 -17.65 -10.49
CA VAL A 107 -16.74 -17.73 -9.84
C VAL A 107 -17.77 -18.40 -10.75
N ASN A 108 -17.79 -18.05 -12.05
CA ASN A 108 -18.70 -18.66 -13.03
C ASN A 108 -18.41 -20.14 -13.26
N GLN A 109 -17.14 -20.56 -13.20
CA GLN A 109 -16.73 -21.95 -13.46
C GLN A 109 -16.99 -22.90 -12.28
N TYR A 110 -16.71 -22.45 -11.05
CA TYR A 110 -16.75 -23.33 -9.86
C TYR A 110 -17.95 -23.07 -8.95
N GLY A 111 -18.73 -22.02 -9.20
CA GLY A 111 -19.73 -21.53 -8.27
C GLY A 111 -19.11 -20.95 -7.00
N PHE A 112 -19.95 -20.40 -6.13
CA PHE A 112 -19.54 -19.97 -4.80
C PHE A 112 -19.48 -21.18 -3.87
N ASN A 113 -18.36 -21.90 -3.84
CA ASN A 113 -18.16 -22.94 -2.82
C ASN A 113 -18.02 -22.27 -1.44
N ASP A 114 -18.95 -22.59 -0.53
CA ASP A 114 -19.19 -21.99 0.79
C ASP A 114 -18.08 -22.22 1.83
N GLY A 115 -16.85 -21.80 1.51
CA GLY A 115 -15.68 -22.04 2.36
C GLY A 115 -15.01 -20.80 2.99
N GLY A 116 -15.35 -19.57 2.61
CA GLY A 116 -14.68 -18.43 3.29
C GLY A 116 -14.84 -17.01 2.78
N ILE A 117 -15.63 -16.72 1.74
CA ILE A 117 -15.73 -15.33 1.22
C ILE A 117 -17.17 -14.80 1.18
N VAL A 118 -18.18 -15.66 1.04
CA VAL A 118 -19.55 -15.22 0.69
C VAL A 118 -20.49 -15.10 1.89
N HIS A 119 -20.21 -15.75 3.02
CA HIS A 119 -21.02 -15.59 4.24
C HIS A 119 -21.12 -14.12 4.71
N TYR A 120 -20.18 -13.27 4.29
CA TYR A 120 -20.12 -11.86 4.63
C TYR A 120 -20.57 -10.91 3.52
N LEU A 121 -20.84 -11.38 2.29
CA LEU A 121 -21.39 -10.52 1.23
C LEU A 121 -22.88 -10.22 1.42
N ARG A 122 -23.56 -10.89 2.36
CA ARG A 122 -24.82 -10.40 2.95
C ARG A 122 -24.54 -9.26 3.95
N VAL A 123 -23.82 -8.21 3.53
CA VAL A 123 -23.88 -6.93 4.26
C VAL A 123 -25.17 -6.24 3.83
N THR A 124 -26.08 -6.19 4.79
CA THR A 124 -27.38 -5.49 4.85
C THR A 124 -27.66 -4.41 3.77
N PRO A 125 -28.91 -4.35 3.27
CA PRO A 125 -29.36 -3.33 2.33
C PRO A 125 -29.66 -2.04 3.10
N TYR A 126 -28.64 -1.23 3.38
CA TYR A 126 -28.87 0.20 3.64
C TYR A 126 -28.44 0.98 2.40
N PHE A 127 -29.44 1.18 1.54
CA PHE A 127 -29.61 2.25 0.57
C PHE A 127 -28.52 3.35 0.61
N ILE A 128 -27.61 3.33 -0.37
CA ILE A 128 -27.13 4.54 -1.03
C ILE A 128 -27.18 4.24 -2.53
N GLY A 129 -28.01 5.00 -3.22
CA GLY A 129 -28.42 4.78 -4.61
C GLY A 129 -27.26 4.37 -5.51
N ILE A 130 -27.39 3.17 -6.08
CA ILE A 130 -26.64 2.77 -7.27
C ILE A 130 -27.26 3.58 -8.40
N GLY A 131 -26.78 4.81 -8.57
CA GLY A 131 -26.88 5.48 -9.85
C GLY A 131 -26.30 4.53 -10.89
N LYS A 132 -27.11 4.18 -11.88
CA LYS A 132 -26.71 3.47 -13.10
C LYS A 132 -25.42 4.11 -13.62
N LEU A 133 -24.25 3.51 -13.34
CA LEU A 133 -23.06 3.79 -14.14
C LEU A 133 -23.15 2.89 -15.36
N SER A 134 -23.85 3.47 -16.34
CA SER A 134 -23.90 3.05 -17.72
C SER A 134 -22.49 2.74 -18.21
N CYS A 135 -22.38 1.61 -18.90
CA CYS A 135 -21.27 1.25 -19.76
C CYS A 135 -21.10 2.34 -20.84
N ALA A 136 -19.98 3.08 -20.82
CA ALA A 136 -19.44 3.74 -22.00
C ALA A 136 -18.00 4.21 -21.75
N LYS A 137 -17.08 3.73 -22.60
CA LYS A 137 -15.92 4.40 -23.23
C LYS A 137 -15.41 5.67 -22.50
N THR A 138 -14.16 5.76 -22.05
CA THR A 138 -13.03 6.08 -22.95
C THR A 138 -11.70 5.48 -22.45
N TYR A 139 -11.14 4.53 -23.20
CA TYR A 139 -9.69 4.37 -23.31
C TYR A 139 -9.31 4.91 -24.69
N SER A 140 -8.67 6.07 -24.72
CA SER A 140 -7.98 6.57 -25.89
C SER A 140 -6.75 7.35 -25.44
N LYS A 141 -5.60 6.68 -25.62
CA LYS A 141 -4.30 7.22 -26.07
C LYS A 141 -3.66 8.39 -25.32
N ILE A 142 -2.36 8.16 -25.05
CA ILE A 142 -1.26 9.03 -24.63
C ILE A 142 -1.10 9.13 -23.10
#